data_AF-A0A7W1P666-F1
#
_entry.id   AF-A0A7W1P666-F1
#
_cell.length_a   1.000
_cell.length_b   1.000
_cell.length_c   1.000
_cell.angle_alpha   90.00
_cell.angle_beta   90.00
_cell.angle_gamma   90.00
#
_symmetry.space_group_name_H-M   'P 1'
#
loop_
_entity.id
_entity.type
_entity.pdbx_description
1 polymer ?
#
loop_
_entity_poly.entity_id
_entity_poly.type
_entity_poly.pdbx_seq_one_letter_code
_entity_poly.pdbx_strand_id
1 'polypeptide(L)' 'MGAYTDPGQAAWIAEAFRKRGKTLNMGKSCLRFKKLDDVPLDVLGEAIASLPPAKFIRLHEQARKT' A
#
# COMPACT_ATOMS: atom_id res chain seq x y z
N MET A 1 5.37 -4.95 10.35
CA MET A 1 4.11 -4.85 9.57
C MET A 1 3.71 -3.39 9.47
N GLY A 2 3.60 -2.83 8.27
CA GLY A 2 3.11 -1.46 8.08
C GLY A 2 3.05 -1.11 6.59
N ALA A 3 1.96 -0.43 6.18
CA ALA A 3 1.45 -0.05 4.83
C ALA A 3 1.54 -1.07 3.66
N TYR A 4 2.44 -2.05 3.76
CA TYR A 4 2.89 -3.07 2.82
C TYR A 4 3.19 -4.34 3.63
N THR A 5 2.20 -4.83 4.37
CA THR A 5 2.30 -6.01 5.23
C THR A 5 2.84 -7.26 4.51
N ASP A 6 2.86 -7.20 3.18
CA ASP A 6 3.42 -8.15 2.23
C ASP A 6 4.41 -7.42 1.28
N PRO A 7 5.64 -7.93 1.08
CA PRO A 7 6.60 -7.42 0.10
C PRO A 7 6.04 -7.28 -1.33
N GLY A 8 5.09 -8.15 -1.71
CA GLY A 8 4.43 -8.09 -3.02
C GLY A 8 3.62 -6.81 -3.22
N GLN A 9 3.01 -6.29 -2.16
CA GLN A 9 2.22 -5.06 -2.21
C GLN A 9 3.09 -3.82 -2.41
N ALA A 10 4.29 -3.78 -1.82
CA ALA A 10 5.25 -2.69 -2.04
C ALA A 10 5.71 -2.63 -3.50
N ALA A 11 6.03 -3.79 -4.09
CA ALA A 11 6.42 -3.89 -5.49
C ALA A 11 5.30 -3.42 -6.43
N TRP A 12 4.06 -3.84 -6.16
CA TRP A 12 2.90 -3.41 -6.95
C TRP A 12 2.66 -1.90 -6.87
N ILE A 13 2.74 -1.30 -5.67
CA ILE A 13 2.58 0.16 -5.50
C ILE A 13 3.66 0.92 -6.26
N ALA A 14 4.92 0.46 -6.22
CA ALA A 14 6.01 1.06 -6.99
C ALA A 14 5.76 1.00 -8.51
N GLU A 15 5.27 -0.13 -9.02
CA GLU A 15 4.93 -0.28 -10.44
C GLU A 15 3.73 0.60 -10.83
N ALA A 16 2.68 0.64 -10.00
CA ALA A 16 1.48 1.43 -10.22
C ALA A 16 1.78 2.94 -10.28
N PHE A 17 2.67 3.42 -9.41
CA PHE A 17 3.16 4.81 -9.43
C PHE A 17 3.99 5.10 -10.69
N ARG A 18 4.91 4.20 -11.05
CA ARG A 18 5.74 4.34 -12.26
C ARG A 18 4.90 4.41 -13.53
N LYS A 19 3.88 3.56 -13.67
CA LYS A 19 2.95 3.56 -14.83
C LYS A 19 2.21 4.89 -15.00
N ARG A 20 1.96 5.60 -13.90
CA ARG A 20 1.27 6.89 -13.89
C ARG A 20 2.22 8.09 -13.94
N GLY A 21 3.53 7.85 -14.12
CA GLY A 21 4.55 8.90 -14.17
C GLY A 21 4.75 9.65 -12.85
N LYS A 22 4.31 9.07 -11.73
CA LYS A 22 4.41 9.69 -10.40
C LYS A 22 5.61 9.16 -9.64
N THR A 23 6.32 10.04 -8.94
CA THR A 23 7.44 9.65 -8.09
C THR A 23 6.91 9.04 -6.79
N LEU A 24 7.31 7.81 -6.51
CA LEU A 24 7.03 7.16 -5.24
C LEU A 24 8.04 7.64 -4.18
N ASN A 25 7.56 8.35 -3.17
CA ASN A 25 8.34 8.70 -1.99
C ASN A 25 7.76 7.95 -0.78
N MET A 26 8.42 6.87 -0.39
CA MET A 26 7.86 5.86 0.51
C MET A 26 8.88 5.44 1.57
N GLY A 27 8.44 5.41 2.82
CA GLY A 27 9.15 4.79 3.94
C GLY A 27 8.61 3.39 4.24
N LYS A 28 9.08 2.74 5.32
CA LYS A 28 8.68 1.37 5.68
C LYS A 28 7.16 1.18 5.86
N SER A 29 6.45 2.22 6.28
CA SER A 29 5.02 2.18 6.57
C SER A 29 4.23 3.40 6.07
N CYS A 30 4.85 4.28 5.28
CA CYS A 30 4.25 5.58 4.93
C CYS A 30 4.53 5.96 3.48
N LEU A 31 3.52 6.52 2.80
CA LEU A 31 3.67 7.26 1.54
C LEU A 31 3.70 8.75 1.84
N ARG A 32 4.69 9.46 1.29
CA ARG A 32 4.83 10.91 1.45
C ARG A 32 4.55 11.62 0.14
N PHE A 33 3.65 12.59 0.20
CA PHE A 33 3.36 13.50 -0.91
C PHE A 33 3.73 14.93 -0.52
N LYS A 34 4.24 15.72 -1.47
CA LYS A 34 4.60 17.13 -1.23
C LYS A 34 3.45 18.08 -1.56
N LYS A 35 2.68 17.74 -2.59
CA LYS A 35 1.49 18.48 -3.04
C LYS A 35 0.31 17.53 -3.17
N LEU A 36 -0.91 18.08 -3.11
CA LEU A 36 -2.12 17.29 -3.28
C LEU A 36 -2.23 16.69 -4.69
N ASP A 37 -1.78 17.42 -5.72
CA ASP A 37 -1.77 16.97 -7.13
C ASP A 37 -0.81 15.79 -7.38
N ASP A 38 0.10 15.53 -6.44
CA ASP A 38 1.02 14.39 -6.49
C ASP A 38 0.36 13.10 -5.99
N VAL A 39 -0.81 13.17 -5.37
CA VAL A 39 -1.53 12.03 -4.79
C VAL A 39 -2.30 11.28 -5.89
N PRO A 40 -1.88 10.05 -6.27
CA PRO A 40 -2.64 9.25 -7.23
C PRO A 40 -3.77 8.53 -6.49
N LEU A 41 -4.91 9.20 -6.34
CA LEU A 41 -6.07 8.70 -5.60
C LEU A 41 -6.60 7.37 -6.13
N ASP A 42 -6.46 7.14 -7.44
CA ASP A 42 -6.83 5.90 -8.10
C ASP A 42 -5.96 4.72 -7.65
N VAL A 43 -4.63 4.88 -7.61
CA VAL A 43 -3.70 3.86 -7.07
C VAL A 43 -4.02 3.57 -5.61
N LEU A 44 -4.27 4.60 -4.81
CA LEU A 44 -4.57 4.44 -3.39
C LEU A 44 -5.90 3.71 -3.18
N GLY A 45 -6.91 4.01 -3.99
CA GLY A 45 -8.19 3.29 -3.98
C GLY A 45 -8.02 1.80 -4.26
N GLU A 46 -7.27 1.46 -5.33
CA GLU A 46 -6.92 0.07 -5.66
C GLU A 46 -6.13 -0.60 -4.53
N ALA A 47 -5.15 0.09 -3.96
CA ALA A 47 -4.33 -0.42 -2.86
C ALA A 47 -5.18 -0.75 -1.62
N ILE A 48 -6.09 0.14 -1.24
CA ILE A 48 -7.00 -0.06 -0.11
C ILE A 48 -7.97 -1.22 -0.41
N ALA A 49 -8.54 -1.24 -1.61
CA ALA A 49 -9.47 -2.30 -2.04
C ALA A 49 -8.82 -3.69 -2.12
N SER A 50 -7.51 -3.76 -2.36
CA SER A 50 -6.75 -5.02 -2.44
C SER A 50 -6.69 -5.80 -1.11
N LEU A 51 -7.09 -5.18 0.00
CA LEU A 51 -7.11 -5.78 1.33
C LEU A 51 -8.53 -5.78 1.93
N PRO A 52 -9.37 -6.77 1.57
CA PRO A 52 -10.69 -6.92 2.17
C PRO A 52 -10.62 -7.16 3.69
N PRO A 53 -11.64 -6.74 4.46
CA PRO A 53 -11.67 -6.93 5.92
C PRO A 53 -11.43 -8.37 6.37
N ALA A 54 -12.02 -9.36 5.70
CA ALA A 54 -11.83 -10.78 6.02
C ALA A 54 -10.37 -11.23 5.88
N LYS A 55 -9.67 -10.76 4.83
CA LYS A 55 -8.24 -11.03 4.62
C LYS A 55 -7.41 -10.37 5.72
N PHE A 56 -7.74 -9.14 6.11
CA PHE A 56 -7.06 -8.43 7.19
C PHE A 56 -7.20 -9.16 8.54
N ILE A 57 -8.41 -9.58 8.92
CA ILE A 57 -8.68 -10.33 10.16
C ILE A 57 -7.83 -11.60 10.20
N ARG A 58 -7.82 -12.38 9.10
CA ARG A 58 -7.01 -13.61 9.01
C ARG A 58 -5.52 -13.35 9.24
N LEU A 59 -4.95 -12.33 8.60
CA LEU A 59 -3.54 -11.97 8.78
C LEU A 59 -3.24 -11.56 10.23
N HIS A 60 -4.16 -10.83 10.83
CA HIS A 60 -4.04 -10.36 12.20
C HIS A 60 -4.10 -11.48 13.24
N GLU A 61 -4.97 -12.47 13.03
CA GLU A 61 -5.04 -13.68 13.86
C GLU A 61 -3.78 -14.55 13.70
N GLN A 62 -3.29 -14.73 12.47
CA GLN A 62 -2.05 -15.49 12.20
C GLN A 62 -0.85 -14.88 12.91
N ALA A 63 -0.71 -13.55 12.88
CA ALA A 63 0.38 -12.85 13.55
C ALA A 63 0.35 -12.97 15.09
N ARG A 64 -0.75 -13.47 15.67
CA ARG A 64 -0.97 -13.59 17.12
C ARG A 64 -1.21 -15.02 17.60
N LYS A 65 -1.11 -16.01 16.71
CA LYS A 65 -1.05 -17.42 17.12
C LYS A 65 0.35 -17.70 17.66
N THR A 66 0.44 -17.73 18.98
CA THR A 66 1.58 -18.24 19.75
C THR A 66 1.61 -19.76 19.71
#